data_AF-A0A971CC48-F1
#
_entry.id   AF-A0A971CC48-F1
#
_cell.length_a   1.000
_cell.length_b   1.000
_cell.length_c   1.000
_cell.angle_alpha   90.00
_cell.angle_beta   90.00
_cell.angle_gamma   90.00
#
_symmetry.space_group_name_H-M   'P 1'
#
loop_
_entity.id
_entity.type
_entity.pdbx_description
1 polymer ?
#
loop_
_entity_poly.entity_id
_entity_poly.type
_entity_poly.pdbx_seq_one_letter_code
_entity_poly.pdbx_strand_id
1 'polypeptide(L)' 'MQYADFRANGYYIGSGPVESACNTIVKQRAKRAGMHWTIPGLDPVLALRTLHQSGRDHVLWPAPQP' A
#
# COMPACT_ATOMS: atom_id res chain seq x y z
N MET A 1 -10.77 5.76 -24.62
CA MET A 1 -10.51 5.22 -23.28
C MET A 1 -11.32 3.93 -23.15
N GLN A 2 -10.68 2.76 -23.05
CA GLN A 2 -11.32 1.43 -23.16
C GLN A 2 -11.96 0.98 -21.82
N TYR A 3 -12.86 1.80 -21.30
CA TYR A 3 -13.48 1.57 -19.99
C TYR A 3 -14.28 0.25 -19.94
N ALA A 4 -14.94 -0.11 -21.05
CA ALA A 4 -15.72 -1.33 -21.17
C ALA A 4 -14.84 -2.59 -21.11
N ASP A 5 -13.74 -2.61 -21.88
CA ASP A 5 -12.78 -3.71 -21.88
C ASP A 5 -12.13 -3.90 -20.51
N PHE A 6 -11.76 -2.81 -19.83
CA PHE A 6 -11.16 -2.92 -18.52
C PHE A 6 -12.14 -3.42 -17.45
N ARG A 7 -13.41 -3.00 -17.53
CA ARG A 7 -14.44 -3.55 -16.64
C ARG A 7 -14.73 -5.02 -16.95
N ALA A 8 -14.77 -5.41 -18.22
CA ALA A 8 -14.98 -6.79 -18.64
C ALA A 8 -13.86 -7.73 -18.18
N ASN A 9 -12.62 -7.24 -18.15
CA ASN A 9 -11.46 -7.95 -17.62
C ASN A 9 -11.33 -7.91 -16.08
N GLY A 10 -12.30 -7.32 -15.38
CA GLY A 10 -12.30 -7.26 -13.91
C GLY A 10 -11.26 -6.33 -13.30
N TYR A 11 -10.66 -5.42 -14.09
CA TYR A 11 -9.70 -4.47 -13.56
C TYR A 11 -10.39 -3.43 -12.67
N TYR A 12 -9.73 -3.06 -11.57
CA TYR A 12 -10.14 -1.94 -10.74
C TYR A 12 -9.91 -0.62 -11.47
N ILE A 13 -10.94 -0.16 -12.17
CA ILE A 13 -10.96 1.08 -12.97
C ILE A 13 -11.37 2.34 -12.17
N GLY A 14 -11.64 2.18 -10.88
CA GLY A 14 -11.98 3.27 -9.96
C GLY A 14 -10.80 3.67 -9.09
N SER A 15 -10.66 4.95 -8.76
CA SER A 15 -9.61 5.45 -7.88
C SER A 15 -9.82 5.06 -6.40
N GLY A 16 -11.05 4.74 -6.00
CA GLY A 16 -11.42 4.50 -4.59
C GLY A 16 -10.50 3.54 -3.83
N PRO A 17 -10.20 2.32 -4.33
CA PRO A 17 -9.27 1.41 -3.67
C PRO A 17 -7.85 1.98 -3.53
N VAL A 18 -7.36 2.69 -4.56
CA VAL A 18 -6.04 3.32 -4.57
C VAL A 18 -5.98 4.49 -3.57
N GLU A 19 -7.01 5.33 -3.54
CA GLU A 19 -7.13 6.44 -2.61
C GLU A 19 -7.25 5.97 -1.17
N SER A 20 -8.00 4.89 -0.93
CA SER A 20 -8.10 4.25 0.38
C SER A 20 -6.74 3.74 0.85
N ALA A 21 -6.01 3.01 0.00
CA ALA A 21 -4.66 2.54 0.31
C ALA A 21 -3.68 3.69 0.61
N CYS A 22 -3.72 4.77 -0.18
CA CYS A 22 -2.90 5.96 0.07
C CYS A 22 -3.24 6.62 1.41
N ASN A 23 -4.52 6.68 1.78
CA ASN A 23 -4.95 7.19 3.08
C ASN A 23 -4.42 6.32 4.24
N THR A 24 -4.51 5.00 4.15
CA THR A 24 -4.15 4.09 5.26
C THR A 24 -2.65 3.82 5.37
N ILE A 25 -1.97 3.61 4.25
CA ILE A 25 -0.54 3.27 4.22
C ILE A 25 0.30 4.53 4.41
N VAL A 26 0.04 5.55 3.60
CA VAL A 26 0.88 6.76 3.50
C VAL A 26 0.43 7.84 4.47
N LYS A 27 -0.80 8.37 4.32
CA LYS A 27 -1.22 9.58 5.07
C LYS A 27 -1.24 9.35 6.57
N GLN A 28 -1.66 8.17 7.04
CA GLN A 28 -1.63 7.85 8.47
C GLN A 28 -0.22 7.91 9.09
N ARG A 29 0.83 7.65 8.31
CA ARG A 29 2.22 7.61 8.81
C ARG A 29 3.06 8.83 8.47
N ALA A 30 2.76 9.50 7.36
CA ALA A 30 3.58 10.57 6.81
C ALA A 30 2.97 11.97 6.98
N LYS A 31 1.67 12.10 7.33
CA LYS A 31 0.93 13.39 7.26
C LYS A 31 0.22 13.78 8.57
N ARG A 32 0.69 13.33 9.74
CA ARG A 32 0.18 13.82 11.05
C ARG A 32 1.08 14.91 11.62
N ALA A 33 0.57 15.63 12.61
CA ALA A 33 1.31 16.70 13.28
C ALA A 33 2.68 16.21 13.80
N GLY A 34 3.72 17.01 13.58
CA GLY A 34 5.08 16.73 14.03
C GLY A 34 5.82 15.66 13.23
N MET A 35 5.24 15.11 12.17
CA MET A 35 5.90 14.11 11.34
C MET A 35 6.76 14.77 10.26
N HIS A 36 8.07 14.56 10.36
CA HIS A 36 9.02 14.94 9.31
C HIS A 36 9.73 13.68 8.82
N TRP A 37 9.83 13.59 7.50
CA TRP A 37 10.39 12.43 6.82
C TRP A 37 11.31 12.88 5.71
N THR A 38 12.44 12.19 5.59
CA THR A 38 13.20 12.17 4.34
C THR A 38 12.67 11.01 3.49
N ILE A 39 12.75 11.13 2.17
CA ILE A 39 12.42 10.04 1.24
C ILE A 39 13.14 8.73 1.64
N PRO A 40 14.47 8.70 1.85
CA PRO A 40 15.16 7.46 2.25
C PRO A 40 14.71 6.90 3.60
N GLY A 41 14.20 7.72 4.53
CA GLY A 41 13.67 7.25 5.80
C GLY A 41 12.23 6.74 5.71
N LEU A 42 11.42 7.29 4.80
CA LEU A 42 10.00 6.96 4.67
C LEU A 42 9.76 5.72 3.81
N ASP A 43 10.51 5.56 2.73
CA ASP A 43 10.35 4.48 1.76
C ASP A 43 10.31 3.07 2.41
N PRO A 44 11.30 2.66 3.22
CA PRO A 44 11.28 1.34 3.85
C PRO A 44 10.12 1.19 4.86
N VAL A 45 9.71 2.28 5.51
CA VAL A 45 8.57 2.28 6.44
C VAL A 45 7.26 2.04 5.69
N LEU A 46 7.07 2.65 4.52
CA LEU A 46 5.90 2.43 3.68
C LEU A 46 5.89 1.02 3.07
N ALA A 47 7.05 0.49 2.68
CA ALA A 47 7.17 -0.88 2.19
C ALA A 47 6.70 -1.90 3.24
N LEU A 48 7.19 -1.76 4.49
CA LEU A 48 6.77 -2.59 5.61
C LEU A 48 5.27 -2.49 5.89
N ARG A 49 4.71 -1.28 5.92
CA ARG A 49 3.28 -1.06 6.13
C ARG A 49 2.43 -1.68 5.02
N THR A 50 2.89 -1.60 3.78
CA THR A 50 2.22 -2.20 2.63
C THR A 50 2.16 -3.72 2.75
N LEU A 51 3.27 -4.36 3.11
CA LEU A 51 3.33 -5.81 3.31
C LEU A 51 2.42 -6.26 4.45
N HIS A 52 2.45 -5.54 5.57
CA HIS A 52 1.59 -5.84 6.71
C HIS A 52 0.10 -5.69 6.36
N GLN A 53 -0.29 -4.58 5.73
CA GLN A 53 -1.71 -4.33 5.39
C GLN A 53 -2.24 -5.26 4.29
N SER A 54 -1.36 -5.80 3.45
CA SER A 54 -1.72 -6.80 2.43
C SER A 54 -1.69 -8.25 2.94
N GLY A 55 -1.32 -8.51 4.20
CA GLY A 55 -1.16 -9.87 4.73
C GLY A 55 -0.01 -10.64 4.09
N ARG A 56 1.01 -9.92 3.60
CA ARG A 56 2.20 -10.46 2.91
C ARG A 56 3.46 -10.33 3.76
N ASP A 57 3.27 -10.29 5.08
CA ASP A 57 4.33 -10.34 6.09
C ASP A 57 5.24 -11.55 5.92
N HIS A 58 4.69 -12.70 5.48
CA HIS A 58 5.46 -13.91 5.17
C HIS A 58 6.56 -13.73 4.10
N VAL A 59 6.50 -12.68 3.27
CA VAL A 59 7.54 -12.38 2.28
C VAL A 59 8.83 -11.91 2.96
N LEU A 60 8.72 -11.23 4.10
CA LEU A 60 9.86 -10.77 4.89
C LEU A 60 10.17 -11.71 6.05
N TRP A 61 9.14 -12.26 6.69
CA TRP A 61 9.25 -13.22 7.79
C TRP A 61 8.62 -14.55 7.39
N PRO A 62 9.31 -15.36 6.58
CA PRO A 62 8.82 -16.71 6.28
C PRO A 62 8.67 -17.48 7.60
N ALA A 63 7.51 -18.12 7.79
CA ALA A 63 7.30 -18.98 8.94
C ALA A 63 8.38 -20.06 8.98
N PRO A 64 8.92 -20.41 10.17
CA PRO A 64 9.86 -21.51 10.28
C PRO A 64 9.21 -22.77 9.69
N GLN A 65 9.90 -23.36 8.70
CA GLN A 65 9.50 -24.62 8.10
C GLN A 65 9.61 -25.70 9.20
N PRO A 66 8.61 -26.57 9.37
CA PRO A 66 8.65 -27.63 10.38
C PRO A 66 9.79 -28.62 10.15
#